data_AF-Q2UMU5-F1
#
_entry.id   AF-Q2UMU5-F1
#
_cell.length_a   1.000
_cell.length_b   1.000
_cell.length_c   1.000
_cell.angle_alpha   90.00
_cell.angle_beta   90.00
_cell.angle_gamma   90.00
#
_symmetry.space_group_name_H-M   'P 1'
#
loop_
_entity.id
_entity.type
_entity.pdbx_description
1 polymer ?
#
loop_
_entity_poly.entity_id
_entity_poly.type
_entity_poly.pdbx_seq_one_letter_code
_entity_poly.pdbx_strand_id
1 'polypeptide(L)'
;MDFYHAILVAYYAAVEESDVAKGAQRPDNYLQQTGARMAPSHIRHCFDYLRQALMCAADTNMEVLDPETHTTSGWGQGKRCRDYDEVVMWAEKWANSTDTGIVA
;
A
#
# COMPACT_ATOMS: atom_id res chain seq x y z
N MET A 1 -11.30 -5.65 7.77
CA MET A 1 -10.10 -4.84 8.08
C MET A 1 -9.52 -4.47 6.75
N ASP A 2 -10.02 -3.38 6.20
CA ASP A 2 -9.96 -3.18 4.76
C ASP A 2 -8.65 -2.45 4.46
N PHE A 3 -8.08 -2.66 3.28
CA PHE A 3 -6.77 -2.13 2.93
C PHE A 3 -6.65 -0.60 3.16
N TYR A 4 -7.75 0.11 2.92
CA TYR A 4 -7.91 1.52 3.24
C TYR A 4 -7.69 1.84 4.71
N HIS A 5 -8.24 1.03 5.62
CA HIS A 5 -8.10 1.21 7.06
C HIS A 5 -6.65 1.00 7.49
N ALA A 6 -5.97 -0.01 6.96
CA ALA A 6 -4.56 -0.27 7.28
C ALA A 6 -3.66 0.91 6.86
N ILE A 7 -3.85 1.45 5.65
CA ILE A 7 -3.12 2.63 5.18
C ILE A 7 -3.47 3.87 5.98
N LEU A 8 -4.74 4.05 6.36
CA LEU A 8 -5.19 5.16 7.16
C LEU A 8 -4.54 5.14 8.55
N VAL A 9 -4.51 3.98 9.21
CA VAL A 9 -3.83 3.78 10.50
C VAL A 9 -2.33 4.06 10.37
N ALA A 10 -1.68 3.54 9.32
CA ALA A 10 -0.26 3.80 9.06
C ALA A 10 0.01 5.30 8.82
N TYR A 11 -0.89 6.00 8.11
CA TYR A 11 -0.80 7.44 7.92
C TYR A 11 -0.88 8.20 9.25
N TYR A 12 -1.87 7.89 10.09
CA TYR A 12 -2.02 8.57 11.38
C TYR A 12 -0.84 8.30 12.31
N ALA A 13 -0.36 7.05 12.38
CA ALA A 13 0.86 6.73 13.11
C ALA A 13 2.07 7.51 12.58
N ALA A 14 2.28 7.57 11.26
CA ALA A 14 3.38 8.33 10.67
C ALA A 14 3.29 9.84 10.92
N VAL A 15 2.09 10.41 10.92
CA VAL A 15 1.87 11.83 11.24
C VAL A 15 2.06 12.10 12.73
N GLU A 16 1.59 11.22 13.60
CA GLU A 16 1.71 11.36 15.05
C GLU A 16 3.12 11.08 15.57
N GLU A 17 3.91 10.25 14.90
CA GLU A 17 5.28 9.95 15.30
C GLU A 17 6.32 10.85 14.61
N SER A 18 5.96 11.49 13.48
CA SER A 18 6.91 12.38 12.81
C SER A 18 7.04 13.72 13.54
N ASP A 19 8.19 13.89 14.20
CA ASP A 19 8.70 15.16 14.71
C ASP A 19 8.55 16.30 13.67
N VAL A 20 8.69 15.98 12.39
CA VAL A 20 8.54 16.90 11.27
C VAL A 20 7.09 17.38 11.07
N ALA A 21 6.09 16.50 11.23
CA ALA A 21 4.67 16.90 11.20
C ALA A 21 4.28 17.74 12.42
N LYS A 22 4.95 17.53 13.56
CA LYS A 22 4.80 18.32 14.79
C LYS A 22 5.55 19.66 14.77
N GLY A 23 6.26 19.97 13.68
CA GLY A 23 7.05 21.19 13.56
C GLY A 23 8.29 21.22 14.47
N ALA A 24 8.73 20.07 14.98
CA ALA A 24 9.94 19.97 15.76
C ALA A 24 11.16 20.15 14.85
N GLN A 25 12.00 21.14 15.18
CA GLN A 25 13.21 21.47 14.44
C GLN A 25 14.34 20.48 14.81
N ARG A 26 14.21 19.21 14.43
CA ARG A 26 15.32 18.26 14.56
C ARG A 26 16.34 18.58 13.46
N PRO A 27 17.65 18.73 13.77
CA PRO A 27 18.66 18.93 12.74
C PRO A 27 18.76 17.67 11.88
N ASP A 28 18.09 17.71 10.73
CA ASP A 28 18.16 16.71 9.68
C ASP A 28 18.96 17.30 8.51
N ASN A 29 20.16 16.77 8.31
CA ASN A 29 21.08 17.29 7.29
C ASN A 29 20.52 17.15 5.87
N TYR A 30 19.68 16.15 5.59
CA TYR A 30 19.07 15.96 4.28
C TYR A 30 17.98 16.99 4.00
N LEU A 31 17.08 17.24 4.97
CA LEU A 31 16.05 18.28 4.85
C LEU A 31 16.65 19.70 4.82
N GLN A 32 17.75 19.91 5.54
CA GLN A 32 18.46 21.18 5.57
C GLN A 32 19.22 21.46 4.27
N GLN A 33 19.77 20.42 3.62
CA GLN A 33 20.44 20.52 2.31
C GLN A 33 19.46 20.65 1.14
N THR A 34 18.31 19.98 1.21
CA THR A 34 17.32 19.98 0.12
C THR A 34 16.32 21.12 0.23
N GLY A 35 16.23 21.79 1.38
CA GLY A 35 15.17 22.76 1.67
C GLY A 35 13.77 22.13 1.71
N ALA A 36 13.69 20.79 1.74
CA ALA A 36 12.44 20.06 1.73
C ALA A 36 11.74 20.26 3.08
N ARG A 37 10.74 21.13 3.12
CA ARG A 37 9.78 21.19 4.23
C ARG A 37 8.75 20.09 4.02
N MET A 38 8.90 18.98 4.72
CA MET A 38 7.93 17.88 4.64
C MET A 38 6.70 18.22 5.48
N ALA A 39 5.74 18.92 4.88
CA ALA A 39 4.47 19.22 5.52
C ALA A 39 3.59 17.96 5.66
N PRO A 40 2.72 17.88 6.68
CA PRO A 40 1.74 16.79 6.82
C PRO A 40 0.86 16.58 5.57
N SER A 41 0.60 17.66 4.82
CA SER A 41 -0.14 17.59 3.55
C SER A 41 0.60 16.79 2.47
N HIS A 42 1.93 16.90 2.37
CA HIS A 42 2.73 16.11 1.44
C HIS A 42 2.75 14.63 1.84
N ILE A 43 2.89 14.34 3.14
CA ILE A 43 2.83 12.97 3.66
C ILE A 43 1.49 12.32 3.25
N ARG A 44 0.38 13.06 3.41
CA ARG A 44 -0.96 12.58 3.00
C ARG A 44 -1.03 12.22 1.52
N HIS A 45 -0.47 13.05 0.63
CA HIS A 45 -0.43 12.75 -0.80
C HIS A 45 0.44 11.53 -1.11
N CYS A 46 1.58 11.36 -0.43
CA CYS A 46 2.43 10.18 -0.59
C CYS A 46 1.69 8.89 -0.23
N PHE A 47 0.99 8.86 0.92
CA PHE A 47 0.21 7.69 1.31
C PHE A 47 -0.94 7.41 0.34
N ASP A 48 -1.60 8.44 -0.18
CA ASP A 48 -2.65 8.25 -1.18
C ASP A 48 -2.10 7.71 -2.51
N TYR A 49 -0.93 8.18 -2.97
CA TYR A 49 -0.27 7.61 -4.14
C TYR A 49 0.18 6.16 -3.93
N LEU A 50 0.69 5.82 -2.74
CA LEU A 50 1.02 4.43 -2.41
C LEU A 50 -0.23 3.54 -2.43
N ARG A 51 -1.33 4.01 -1.86
CA ARG A 51 -2.63 3.31 -1.91
C ARG A 51 -3.08 3.08 -3.35
N GLN A 52 -3.09 4.12 -4.17
CA GLN A 52 -3.50 4.04 -5.58
C GLN A 52 -2.59 3.10 -6.39
N ALA A 53 -1.27 3.17 -6.17
CA ALA A 53 -0.31 2.29 -6.83
C ALA A 53 -0.55 0.81 -6.47
N LEU A 54 -0.81 0.53 -5.20
CA LEU A 54 -1.10 -0.82 -4.72
C LEU A 54 -2.44 -1.36 -5.23
N MET A 55 -3.48 -0.52 -5.30
CA MET A 55 -4.77 -0.90 -5.90
C MET A 55 -4.66 -1.15 -7.40
N CYS A 56 -3.97 -0.26 -8.12
CA CYS A 56 -3.70 -0.45 -9.55
C CYS A 56 -2.95 -1.76 -9.76
N ALA A 57 -1.87 -2.00 -9.02
CA ALA A 57 -1.08 -3.22 -9.08
C ALA A 57 -1.67 -4.40 -8.27
N ALA A 58 -2.97 -4.38 -7.95
CA ALA A 58 -3.61 -5.45 -7.19
C ALA A 58 -3.31 -6.81 -7.83
N ASP A 59 -2.76 -7.70 -7.00
CA ASP A 59 -2.23 -8.96 -7.49
C ASP A 59 -3.35 -9.97 -7.69
N THR A 60 -3.64 -10.27 -8.95
CA THR A 60 -4.58 -11.33 -9.36
C THR A 60 -3.86 -12.43 -10.14
N ASN A 61 -2.52 -12.45 -10.12
CA ASN A 61 -1.76 -13.41 -10.89
C ASN A 61 -1.64 -14.72 -10.11
N MET A 62 -1.62 -15.85 -10.82
CA MET A 62 -1.23 -17.12 -10.22
C MET A 62 0.29 -17.14 -10.03
N GLU A 63 0.75 -17.65 -8.89
CA GLU A 63 2.18 -17.77 -8.62
C GLU A 63 2.82 -18.72 -9.63
N VAL A 64 3.96 -18.29 -10.18
CA VAL A 64 4.74 -19.12 -11.09
C VAL A 64 5.61 -20.06 -10.26
N LEU A 65 5.48 -21.36 -10.53
CA LEU A 65 6.31 -22.38 -9.91
C LEU A 65 7.62 -22.53 -10.69
N ASP A 66 8.70 -22.67 -9.95
CA ASP A 66 9.97 -23.15 -10.44
C ASP A 66 9.80 -24.58 -10.97
N PRO A 67 10.25 -24.88 -12.20
CA PRO A 67 9.95 -26.15 -12.86
C PRO A 67 10.71 -27.35 -12.27
N GLU A 68 11.80 -27.14 -11.55
CA GLU A 68 12.61 -28.22 -10.97
C GLU A 68 12.19 -28.52 -9.53
N THR A 69 12.01 -27.48 -8.74
CA THR A 69 11.71 -27.57 -7.31
C THR A 69 10.21 -27.61 -7.03
N HIS A 70 9.38 -27.22 -8.00
CA HIS A 70 7.93 -27.03 -7.82
C HIS A 70 7.59 -26.06 -6.68
N THR A 71 8.49 -25.10 -6.40
CA THR A 71 8.29 -24.06 -5.38
C THR A 71 8.13 -22.69 -6.03
N THR A 72 7.69 -21.69 -5.28
CA THR A 72 7.64 -20.30 -5.77
C THR A 72 8.32 -19.36 -4.79
N SER A 73 8.96 -18.32 -5.33
CA SER A 73 9.53 -17.24 -4.54
C SER A 73 8.48 -16.17 -4.19
N GLY A 74 7.35 -16.14 -4.90
CA GLY A 74 6.37 -15.05 -4.84
C GLY A 74 6.84 -13.73 -5.48
N TRP A 75 8.09 -13.65 -5.97
CA TRP A 75 8.70 -12.41 -6.48
C TRP A 75 8.94 -12.43 -7.99
N GLY A 76 9.25 -11.25 -8.55
CA GLY A 76 9.62 -11.08 -9.97
C GLY A 76 8.45 -11.16 -10.96
N GLN A 77 7.22 -11.33 -10.46
CA GLN A 77 6.02 -11.42 -11.29
C GLN A 77 5.47 -10.03 -11.58
N GLY A 78 5.52 -9.61 -12.84
CA GLY A 78 4.99 -8.32 -13.29
C GLY A 78 3.50 -8.19 -12.99
N LYS A 79 3.12 -7.11 -12.30
CA LYS A 79 1.71 -6.75 -12.05
C LYS A 79 1.24 -5.79 -13.14
N ARG A 80 -0.02 -5.91 -13.54
CA ARG A 80 -0.66 -5.01 -14.49
C ARG A 80 -1.75 -4.22 -13.80
N CYS A 81 -1.83 -2.93 -14.11
CA CYS A 81 -2.92 -2.09 -13.65
C CYS A 81 -4.26 -2.67 -14.10
N ARG A 82 -5.20 -2.82 -13.17
CA ARG A 82 -6.58 -3.25 -13.46
C ARG A 82 -7.56 -2.31 -12.77
N ASP A 83 -8.81 -2.33 -13.21
CA ASP A 83 -9.89 -1.72 -12.46
C ASP A 83 -10.01 -2.47 -11.12
N TYR A 84 -9.77 -1.76 -10.03
CA TYR A 84 -9.77 -2.35 -8.70
C TYR A 84 -11.17 -2.79 -8.27
N ASP A 85 -12.20 -2.05 -8.68
CA ASP A 85 -13.58 -2.35 -8.32
C ASP A 85 -14.04 -3.63 -9.03
N GLU A 86 -13.63 -3.84 -10.28
CA GLU A 86 -13.84 -5.12 -10.98
C GLU A 86 -13.16 -6.30 -10.27
N VAL A 87 -11.94 -6.10 -9.75
CA VAL A 87 -11.21 -7.14 -9.01
C VAL A 87 -11.96 -7.51 -7.73
N VAL A 88 -12.43 -6.51 -6.97
CA VAL A 88 -13.22 -6.73 -5.74
C VAL A 88 -14.53 -7.43 -6.06
N MET A 89 -15.29 -6.94 -7.05
CA MET A 89 -16.56 -7.56 -7.46
C MET A 89 -16.38 -9.02 -7.89
N TRP A 90 -15.31 -9.33 -8.63
CA TRP A 90 -15.00 -10.70 -9.00
C TRP A 90 -14.69 -11.55 -7.76
N ALA A 91 -13.87 -11.04 -6.84
CA ALA A 91 -13.48 -11.76 -5.64
C ALA A 91 -14.70 -12.05 -4.72
N GLU A 92 -15.60 -11.08 -4.55
CA GLU A 92 -16.85 -11.21 -3.80
C GLU A 92 -17.78 -12.25 -4.40
N LYS A 93 -17.99 -12.18 -5.72
CA LYS A 93 -18.88 -13.10 -6.43
C LYS A 93 -18.46 -14.57 -6.27
N TRP A 94 -17.16 -14.83 -6.18
CA TRP A 94 -16.60 -16.19 -6.12
C TRP A 94 -16.06 -16.56 -4.73
N ALA A 95 -16.27 -15.74 -3.71
CA ALA A 95 -15.85 -16.03 -2.35
C ALA A 95 -16.59 -17.28 -1.81
N ASN A 96 -15.84 -18.24 -1.27
CA ASN A 96 -16.40 -19.47 -0.69
C ASN A 96 -16.91 -19.26 0.75
N SER A 97 -16.41 -18.23 1.44
CA SER A 97 -16.85 -17.77 2.76
C SER A 97 -16.36 -16.33 3.00
N THR A 98 -17.00 -15.61 3.91
CA THR A 98 -16.60 -14.28 4.38
C THR A 98 -15.82 -14.31 5.69
N ASP A 99 -15.64 -15.49 6.32
CA ASP A 99 -15.11 -15.64 7.68
C ASP A 99 -13.64 -15.19 7.83
N THR A 100 -12.85 -15.26 6.75
CA THR A 100 -11.47 -14.78 6.68
C THR A 100 -11.30 -13.51 5.84
N GLY A 101 -12.43 -12.89 5.48
CA GLY A 101 -12.51 -11.71 4.63
C GLY A 101 -12.86 -12.01 3.17
N ILE A 102 -13.95 -11.39 2.73
CA ILE A 102 -14.18 -10.52 1.55
C ILE A 102 -15.61 -10.02 1.79
N VAL A 103 -15.75 -8.81 2.34
CA VAL A 103 -17.02 -8.11 2.57
C VAL A 103 -16.82 -6.67 2.13
N ALA A 104 -17.72 -6.17 1.29
CA ALA A 104 -17.93 -4.73 1.07
C ALA A 104 -18.60 -4.09 2.30
#